data_AF-A0AA38HPL1-F1
#
_entry.id   AF-A0AA38HPL1-F1
#
_cell.length_a   1.000
_cell.length_b   1.000
_cell.length_c   1.000
_cell.angle_alpha   90.00
_cell.angle_beta   90.00
_cell.angle_gamma   90.00
#
_symmetry.space_group_name_H-M   'P 1'
#
loop_
_entity.id
_entity.type
_entity.pdbx_description
1 polymer ?
#
loop_
_entity_poly.entity_id
_entity_poly.type
_entity_poly.pdbx_seq_one_letter_code
_entity_poly.pdbx_strand_id
1 'polypeptide(L)'
;MAHHSSFDWVNSCVTDGKVPPMAIQMGVDAQGHANFIGRAHFNGELAPVHVVPAKRAAYVANYGKEHRVDSYQVLCATNLHWVPSHGGHVPPGAVQAGHNKDGAPLYVGRAFHAGSWIIGKIHPKFGVCLIPAHGKEVTVSNYEALVSNS
;
A
#
# COMPACT_ATOMS: atom_id res chain seq x y z
N MET A 1 -4.50 27.58 -10.70
CA MET A 1 -3.15 27.08 -10.37
C MET A 1 -3.30 25.59 -10.11
N ALA A 2 -2.62 24.74 -10.87
CA ALA A 2 -2.73 23.29 -10.69
C ALA A 2 -1.93 22.90 -9.43
N HIS A 3 -2.63 22.42 -8.40
CA HIS A 3 -1.96 21.74 -7.29
C HIS A 3 -1.30 20.49 -7.88
N HIS A 4 0.01 20.52 -8.08
CA HIS A 4 0.76 19.29 -8.27
C HIS A 4 0.67 18.53 -6.96
N SER A 5 0.02 17.36 -6.99
CA SER A 5 0.12 16.39 -5.91
C SER A 5 1.61 16.12 -5.64
N SER A 6 2.03 16.08 -4.37
CA SER A 6 3.44 15.84 -3.98
C SER A 6 3.95 14.41 -4.29
N PHE A 7 3.18 13.65 -5.06
CA PHE A 7 3.44 12.26 -5.41
C PHE A 7 2.75 11.88 -6.73
N ASP A 8 3.33 10.89 -7.40
CA ASP A 8 2.84 10.31 -8.65
C ASP A 8 2.67 8.79 -8.53
N TRP A 9 1.74 8.25 -9.30
CA TRP A 9 1.53 6.81 -9.46
C TRP A 9 2.04 6.37 -10.82
N VAL A 10 3.17 5.66 -10.85
CA VAL A 10 3.84 5.28 -12.10
C VAL A 10 3.49 3.83 -12.45
N ASN A 11 2.95 3.61 -13.64
CA ASN A 11 2.64 2.27 -14.14
C ASN A 11 3.89 1.38 -14.12
N SER A 12 3.73 0.15 -13.64
CA SER A 12 4.77 -0.85 -13.57
C SER A 12 4.15 -2.24 -13.69
N CYS A 13 4.99 -3.24 -13.92
CA CYS A 13 4.58 -4.64 -13.91
C CYS A 13 5.74 -5.52 -13.44
N VAL A 14 5.39 -6.72 -13.00
CA VAL A 14 6.37 -7.71 -12.51
C VAL A 14 7.36 -8.18 -13.57
N THR A 15 7.05 -8.03 -14.86
CA THR A 15 7.94 -8.48 -15.95
C THR A 15 9.13 -7.55 -16.14
N ASP A 16 8.94 -6.26 -15.91
CA ASP A 16 10.03 -5.28 -16.05
C ASP A 16 10.95 -5.32 -14.84
N GLY A 17 10.42 -5.63 -13.64
CA GLY A 17 11.17 -5.68 -12.37
C GLY A 17 11.84 -4.36 -11.98
N LYS A 18 11.64 -3.31 -12.80
CA LYS A 18 12.22 -1.99 -12.64
C LYS A 18 11.39 -1.21 -11.64
N VAL A 19 12.09 -0.69 -10.64
CA VAL A 19 11.56 0.27 -9.70
C VAL A 19 11.78 1.67 -10.31
N PRO A 20 10.72 2.49 -10.48
CA PRO A 20 10.89 3.85 -10.98
C PRO A 20 11.79 4.69 -10.05
N PRO A 21 12.50 5.70 -10.58
CA PRO A 21 13.15 6.70 -9.74
C PRO A 21 12.15 7.32 -8.76
N MET A 22 12.59 7.67 -7.55
CA MET A 22 11.75 8.26 -6.49
C MET A 22 10.67 7.33 -5.90
N ALA A 23 10.65 6.05 -6.26
CA ALA A 23 9.82 5.08 -5.57
C ALA A 23 10.20 5.03 -4.08
N ILE A 24 9.19 5.06 -3.22
CA ILE A 24 9.42 5.05 -1.78
C ILE A 24 9.77 3.62 -1.33
N GLN A 25 11.04 3.38 -1.00
CA GLN A 25 11.47 2.16 -0.36
C GLN A 25 11.06 2.19 1.12
N MET A 26 10.37 1.14 1.53
CA MET A 26 9.68 1.06 2.81
C MET A 26 10.43 0.31 3.89
N GLY A 27 11.52 -0.33 3.51
CA GLY A 27 12.28 -1.26 4.32
C GLY A 27 12.62 -2.49 3.50
N VAL A 28 12.97 -3.55 4.21
CA VAL A 28 13.27 -4.86 3.64
C VAL A 28 12.45 -5.94 4.36
N ASP A 29 12.13 -7.02 3.67
CA ASP A 29 11.62 -8.23 4.31
C ASP A 29 12.73 -9.00 5.05
N ALA A 30 12.37 -10.09 5.73
CA ALA A 30 13.31 -10.92 6.48
C ALA A 30 14.42 -11.56 5.62
N GLN A 31 14.25 -11.57 4.29
CA GLN A 31 15.23 -12.09 3.33
C GLN A 31 16.11 -10.97 2.74
N GLY A 32 15.92 -9.71 3.17
CA GLY A 32 16.65 -8.55 2.67
C GLY A 32 16.06 -7.96 1.38
N HIS A 33 14.89 -8.41 0.93
CA HIS A 33 14.27 -7.88 -0.28
C HIS A 33 13.61 -6.52 0.00
N ALA A 34 13.91 -5.52 -0.85
CA ALA A 34 13.31 -4.20 -0.75
C ALA A 34 11.80 -4.24 -1.01
N ASN A 35 11.05 -3.51 -0.19
CA ASN A 35 9.61 -3.40 -0.25
C ASN A 35 9.20 -1.99 -0.70
N PHE A 36 8.14 -1.89 -1.49
CA PHE A 36 7.62 -0.63 -2.03
C PHE A 36 6.11 -0.54 -1.90
N ILE A 37 5.59 0.68 -2.02
CA ILE A 37 4.16 0.97 -2.02
C ILE A 37 3.67 0.95 -3.46
N GLY A 38 2.61 0.19 -3.71
CA GLY A 38 1.88 0.26 -4.96
C GLY A 38 0.39 0.37 -4.77
N ARG A 39 -0.32 0.45 -5.90
CA ARG A 39 -1.76 0.17 -5.98
C ARG A 39 -2.09 -0.64 -7.23
N ALA A 40 -3.14 -1.44 -7.18
CA ALA A 40 -3.58 -2.26 -8.30
C ALA A 40 -5.09 -2.40 -8.36
N HIS A 41 -5.62 -2.63 -9.56
CA HIS A 41 -7.00 -3.06 -9.73
C HIS A 41 -7.12 -4.55 -9.41
N PHE A 42 -8.02 -4.91 -8.49
CA PHE A 42 -8.30 -6.30 -8.14
C PHE A 42 -9.73 -6.45 -7.63
N ASN A 43 -10.49 -7.41 -8.17
CA ASN A 43 -11.88 -7.70 -7.78
C ASN A 43 -12.81 -6.46 -7.68
N GLY A 44 -12.65 -5.50 -8.60
CA GLY A 44 -13.44 -4.27 -8.64
C GLY A 44 -12.99 -3.18 -7.66
N GLU A 45 -11.88 -3.38 -6.93
CA GLU A 45 -11.23 -2.36 -6.10
C GLU A 45 -10.02 -1.78 -6.84
N LEU A 46 -9.70 -0.52 -6.56
CA LEU A 46 -8.34 -0.01 -6.70
C LEU A 46 -7.75 0.04 -5.29
N ALA A 47 -6.79 -0.84 -4.98
CA ALA A 47 -6.32 -1.05 -3.61
C ALA A 47 -4.80 -0.89 -3.49
N PRO A 48 -4.30 -0.43 -2.33
CA PRO A 48 -2.88 -0.54 -1.96
C PRO A 48 -2.35 -1.96 -2.10
N VAL A 49 -1.11 -2.09 -2.58
CA VAL A 49 -0.40 -3.37 -2.71
C VAL A 49 1.01 -3.29 -2.16
N HIS A 50 1.47 -4.40 -1.60
CA HIS A 50 2.84 -4.59 -1.12
C HIS A 50 3.70 -5.09 -2.28
N VAL A 51 4.59 -4.25 -2.79
CA VAL A 51 5.42 -4.56 -3.96
C VAL A 51 6.80 -5.06 -3.50
N VAL A 52 7.20 -6.23 -4.01
CA VAL A 52 8.49 -6.88 -3.75
C VAL A 52 9.17 -7.23 -5.08
N PRO A 53 9.96 -6.31 -5.67
CA PRO A 53 10.53 -6.48 -7.01
C PRO A 53 11.40 -7.73 -7.14
N ALA A 54 12.16 -8.10 -6.10
CA ALA A 54 13.01 -9.29 -6.09
C ALA A 54 12.20 -10.59 -6.24
N LYS A 55 10.96 -10.62 -5.74
CA LYS A 55 10.01 -11.74 -5.94
C LYS A 55 9.22 -11.62 -7.24
N ARG A 56 9.46 -10.54 -8.01
CA ARG A 56 8.66 -10.13 -9.16
C ARG A 56 7.18 -10.19 -8.82
N ALA A 57 6.77 -9.61 -7.70
CA ALA A 57 5.41 -9.76 -7.18
C ALA A 57 4.94 -8.47 -6.52
N ALA A 58 3.64 -8.21 -6.62
CA ALA A 58 2.93 -7.36 -5.69
C ALA A 58 1.77 -8.13 -5.07
N TYR A 59 1.41 -7.80 -3.84
CA TYR A 59 0.41 -8.53 -3.07
C TYR A 59 -0.71 -7.60 -2.60
N VAL A 60 -1.96 -8.06 -2.73
CA VAL A 60 -3.15 -7.36 -2.27
C VAL A 60 -3.92 -8.24 -1.28
N ALA A 61 -4.35 -7.64 -0.16
CA ALA A 61 -5.30 -8.26 0.75
C ALA A 61 -6.73 -8.07 0.21
N ASN A 62 -7.46 -9.16 -0.03
CA ASN A 62 -8.85 -9.08 -0.47
C ASN A 62 -9.62 -10.39 -0.15
N TYR A 63 -10.82 -10.25 0.44
CA TYR A 63 -11.74 -11.35 0.80
C TYR A 63 -11.07 -12.49 1.60
N GLY A 64 -10.34 -12.14 2.67
CA GLY A 64 -9.72 -13.11 3.59
C GLY A 64 -8.41 -13.71 3.09
N LYS A 65 -7.93 -13.35 1.90
CA LYS A 65 -6.71 -13.91 1.28
C LYS A 65 -5.73 -12.84 0.81
N GLU A 66 -4.47 -13.25 0.75
CA GLU A 66 -3.43 -12.55 0.00
C GLU A 66 -3.48 -13.03 -1.46
N HIS A 67 -3.50 -12.08 -2.40
CA HIS A 67 -3.47 -12.37 -3.83
C HIS A 67 -2.27 -11.71 -4.47
N ARG A 68 -1.60 -12.42 -5.37
CA ARG A 68 -0.56 -11.86 -6.22
C ARG A 68 -1.19 -11.07 -7.37
N VAL A 69 -0.66 -9.89 -7.64
CA VAL A 69 -1.00 -9.07 -8.81
C VAL A 69 0.26 -8.76 -9.62
N ASP A 70 0.13 -8.84 -10.93
CA ASP A 70 1.27 -8.71 -11.85
C ASP A 70 1.37 -7.31 -12.48
N SER A 71 0.26 -6.58 -12.55
CA SER A 71 0.18 -5.19 -13.04
C SER A 71 -0.24 -4.26 -11.93
N TYR A 72 0.52 -3.19 -11.72
CA TYR A 72 0.30 -2.24 -10.62
C TYR A 72 0.88 -0.86 -10.95
N GLN A 73 0.66 0.09 -10.07
CA GLN A 73 1.35 1.38 -10.07
C GLN A 73 2.22 1.47 -8.83
N VAL A 74 3.41 2.04 -8.94
CA VAL A 74 4.32 2.30 -7.80
C VAL A 74 4.20 3.76 -7.39
N LEU A 75 4.14 4.01 -6.09
CA LEU A 75 4.11 5.37 -5.53
C LEU A 75 5.51 6.00 -5.57
N CYS A 76 5.63 7.14 -6.24
CA CYS A 76 6.85 7.93 -6.32
C CYS A 76 6.62 9.29 -5.64
N ALA A 77 7.45 9.66 -4.67
CA ALA A 77 7.23 10.87 -3.87
C ALA A 77 8.52 11.38 -3.18
N THR A 78 8.47 12.59 -2.63
CA THR A 78 9.57 13.20 -1.85
C THR A 78 9.21 13.50 -0.40
N ASN A 79 7.94 13.81 -0.09
CA ASN A 79 7.53 14.39 1.19
C ASN A 79 6.41 13.61 1.88
N LEU A 80 6.64 12.31 2.11
CA LEU A 80 5.71 11.45 2.83
C LEU A 80 6.28 11.00 4.18
N HIS A 81 5.41 10.81 5.16
CA HIS A 81 5.77 10.29 6.48
C HIS A 81 4.69 9.36 7.02
N TRP A 82 5.05 8.56 8.02
CA TRP A 82 4.17 7.59 8.66
C TRP A 82 3.63 8.14 9.97
N VAL A 83 2.32 8.05 10.15
CA VAL A 83 1.63 8.52 11.35
C VAL A 83 0.99 7.32 12.04
N PRO A 84 1.33 7.01 13.31
CA PRO A 84 0.65 6.01 14.09
C PRO A 84 -0.87 6.25 14.10
N SER A 85 -1.65 5.21 13.86
CA SER A 85 -3.10 5.27 13.76
C SER A 85 -3.72 3.94 14.16
N HIS A 86 -5.03 3.94 14.38
CA HIS A 86 -5.74 2.74 14.78
C HIS A 86 -7.24 2.85 14.48
N GLY A 87 -7.95 1.73 14.54
CA GLY A 87 -9.42 1.72 14.55
C GLY A 87 -10.08 2.36 13.31
N GLY A 88 -9.43 2.35 12.15
CA GLY A 88 -9.91 2.99 10.93
C GLY A 88 -9.66 4.49 10.86
N HIS A 89 -8.99 5.09 11.85
CA HIS A 89 -8.58 6.48 11.82
C HIS A 89 -7.72 6.77 10.58
N VAL A 90 -8.05 7.87 9.91
CA VAL A 90 -7.34 8.40 8.75
C VAL A 90 -6.90 9.82 9.09
N PRO A 91 -5.60 10.06 9.34
CA PRO A 91 -5.12 11.40 9.65
C PRO A 91 -5.27 12.36 8.46
N PRO A 92 -5.35 13.69 8.71
CA PRO A 92 -5.30 14.68 7.64
C PRO A 92 -4.07 14.49 6.74
N GLY A 93 -4.26 14.63 5.43
CA GLY A 93 -3.20 14.42 4.44
C GLY A 93 -2.87 12.96 4.13
N ALA A 94 -3.63 12.00 4.67
CA ALA A 94 -3.43 10.58 4.36
C ALA A 94 -3.53 10.30 2.84
N VAL A 95 -2.59 9.50 2.34
CA VAL A 95 -2.50 9.16 0.92
C VAL A 95 -3.63 8.19 0.56
N GLN A 96 -4.65 8.70 -0.14
CA GLN A 96 -5.66 7.85 -0.76
C GLN A 96 -5.04 7.12 -1.95
N ALA A 97 -5.10 5.79 -1.93
CA ALA A 97 -4.52 4.92 -2.95
C ALA A 97 -5.57 4.19 -3.78
N GLY A 98 -6.86 4.47 -3.55
CA GLY A 98 -7.94 4.05 -4.43
C GLY A 98 -9.28 4.02 -3.72
N HIS A 99 -10.08 3.01 -4.06
CA HIS A 99 -11.45 2.83 -3.58
C HIS A 99 -11.86 1.36 -3.60
N ASN A 100 -12.79 0.99 -2.71
CA ASN A 100 -13.43 -0.32 -2.73
C ASN A 100 -14.50 -0.39 -3.84
N LYS A 101 -15.14 -1.56 -3.99
CA LYS A 101 -16.19 -1.80 -5.00
C LYS A 101 -17.40 -0.85 -4.92
N ASP A 102 -17.66 -0.28 -3.75
CA ASP A 102 -18.77 0.65 -3.50
C ASP A 102 -18.34 2.12 -3.67
N GLY A 103 -17.11 2.35 -4.12
CA GLY A 103 -16.52 3.68 -4.30
C GLY A 103 -16.00 4.34 -3.01
N ALA A 104 -16.05 3.64 -1.86
CA ALA A 104 -15.52 4.20 -0.61
C ALA A 104 -13.97 4.24 -0.65
N PRO A 105 -13.34 5.32 -0.15
CA PRO A 105 -11.91 5.52 -0.28
C PRO A 105 -11.09 4.50 0.53
N LEU A 106 -9.95 4.10 -0.04
CA LEU A 106 -8.94 3.27 0.61
C LEU A 106 -7.62 4.03 0.71
N TYR A 107 -6.96 3.93 1.87
CA TYR A 107 -5.73 4.67 2.16
C TYR A 107 -4.56 3.72 2.38
N VAL A 108 -3.34 4.22 2.14
CA VAL A 108 -2.13 3.44 2.38
C VAL A 108 -1.88 3.32 3.87
N GLY A 109 -1.87 2.09 4.37
CA GLY A 109 -1.43 1.75 5.70
C GLY A 109 -0.24 0.79 5.67
N ARG A 110 0.48 0.69 6.77
CA ARG A 110 1.42 -0.39 7.02
C ARG A 110 1.30 -0.92 8.44
N ALA A 111 1.64 -2.19 8.63
CA ALA A 111 1.79 -2.77 9.95
C ALA A 111 3.00 -3.70 9.99
N PHE A 112 3.60 -3.82 11.18
CA PHE A 112 4.69 -4.75 11.41
C PHE A 112 4.11 -6.15 11.69
N HIS A 113 4.46 -7.12 10.85
CA HIS A 113 3.95 -8.48 10.95
C HIS A 113 5.05 -9.47 10.57
N ALA A 114 5.25 -10.51 11.39
CA ALA A 114 6.24 -11.56 11.18
C ALA A 114 7.67 -11.05 10.84
N GLY A 115 8.08 -9.96 11.48
CA GLY A 115 9.43 -9.41 11.34
C GLY A 115 9.62 -8.42 10.18
N SER A 116 8.57 -8.04 9.45
CA SER A 116 8.66 -7.05 8.38
C SER A 116 7.51 -6.04 8.39
N TRP A 117 7.74 -4.89 7.77
CA TRP A 117 6.70 -3.92 7.48
C TRP A 117 5.96 -4.29 6.20
N ILE A 118 4.65 -4.50 6.31
CA ILE A 118 3.78 -4.91 5.20
C ILE A 118 2.82 -3.78 4.87
N ILE A 119 2.71 -3.47 3.56
CA ILE A 119 1.79 -2.44 3.05
C ILE A 119 0.40 -3.06 2.89
N GLY A 120 -0.61 -2.35 3.36
CA GLY A 120 -2.00 -2.75 3.30
C GLY A 120 -2.94 -1.59 3.06
N LYS A 121 -4.24 -1.91 3.12
CA LYS A 121 -5.32 -0.95 2.91
C LYS A 121 -5.98 -0.59 4.22
N ILE A 122 -6.03 0.69 4.56
CA ILE A 122 -6.89 1.20 5.63
C ILE A 122 -8.29 1.27 5.06
N HIS A 123 -9.23 0.63 5.74
CA HIS A 123 -10.64 0.65 5.38
C HIS A 123 -11.42 1.38 6.49
N PRO A 124 -11.65 2.71 6.37
CA PRO A 124 -12.15 3.53 7.48
C PRO A 124 -13.49 3.03 8.01
N LYS A 125 -14.41 2.66 7.11
CA LYS A 125 -15.73 2.11 7.47
C LYS A 125 -15.66 0.78 8.23
N PHE A 126 -14.58 0.01 8.08
CA PHE A 126 -14.42 -1.27 8.77
C PHE A 126 -13.57 -1.14 10.02
N GLY A 127 -13.00 0.05 10.30
CA GLY A 127 -12.24 0.28 11.53
C GLY A 127 -10.88 -0.41 11.56
N VAL A 128 -10.29 -0.78 10.41
CA VAL A 128 -9.10 -1.64 10.35
C VAL A 128 -8.15 -1.27 9.22
N CYS A 129 -6.90 -1.71 9.32
CA CYS A 129 -6.03 -1.90 8.18
C CYS A 129 -5.92 -3.41 7.85
N LEU A 130 -5.89 -3.74 6.56
CA LEU A 130 -5.83 -5.11 6.05
C LEU A 130 -4.51 -5.28 5.28
N ILE A 131 -3.65 -6.19 5.75
CA ILE A 131 -2.34 -6.47 5.15
C ILE A 131 -2.33 -7.87 4.51
N PRO A 132 -1.68 -8.06 3.34
CA PRO A 132 -1.44 -9.38 2.78
C PRO A 132 -0.24 -10.03 3.48
N ALA A 133 -0.44 -11.18 4.11
CA ALA A 133 0.65 -11.91 4.75
C ALA A 133 0.40 -13.41 4.77
N HIS A 134 1.40 -14.19 4.36
CA HIS A 134 1.42 -15.66 4.46
C HIS A 134 0.15 -16.32 3.85
N GLY A 135 -0.30 -15.85 2.69
CA GLY A 135 -1.48 -16.35 2.01
C GLY A 135 -2.82 -15.83 2.55
N LYS A 136 -2.81 -14.96 3.56
CA LYS A 136 -4.02 -14.45 4.24
C LYS A 136 -4.14 -12.93 4.13
N GLU A 137 -5.38 -12.46 4.20
CA GLU A 137 -5.68 -11.07 4.57
C GLU A 137 -5.70 -11.01 6.09
N VAL A 138 -4.76 -10.28 6.67
CA VAL A 138 -4.62 -10.11 8.12
C VAL A 138 -5.19 -8.76 8.52
N THR A 139 -6.15 -8.78 9.44
CA THR A 139 -6.72 -7.59 10.05
C THR A 139 -5.81 -7.06 11.15
N VAL A 140 -5.46 -5.78 11.08
CA VAL A 140 -4.65 -5.10 12.08
C VAL A 140 -5.38 -3.86 12.61
N SER A 141 -5.49 -3.76 13.94
CA SER A 141 -6.16 -2.65 14.60
C SER A 141 -5.24 -1.46 14.84
N ASN A 142 -3.95 -1.70 15.03
CA ASN A 142 -2.90 -0.70 15.14
C ASN A 142 -2.02 -0.75 13.90
N TYR A 143 -1.77 0.40 13.29
CA TYR A 143 -1.04 0.53 12.04
C TYR A 143 -0.44 1.93 11.94
N GLU A 144 0.30 2.19 10.88
CA GLU A 144 0.69 3.55 10.51
C GLU A 144 0.04 3.93 9.19
N ALA A 145 -0.52 5.13 9.11
CA ALA A 145 -1.05 5.70 7.89
C ALA A 145 0.03 6.53 7.19
N LEU A 146 0.11 6.41 5.86
CA LEU A 146 1.01 7.23 5.07
C LEU A 146 0.37 8.60 4.83
N VAL A 147 1.09 9.66 5.15
CA VAL A 147 0.63 11.05 5.06
C VAL A 147 1.57 11.87 4.20
N SER A 148 1.00 12.71 3.33
CA SER A 148 1.73 13.76 2.62
C SER A 148 1.70 15.04 3.44
N ASN A 149 2.86 15.70 3.57
CA ASN A 149 2.87 17.08 4.03
C ASN A 149 2.31 17.97 2.90
N SER A 150 1.25 18.71 3.19
CA SER A 150 0.68 19.75 2.32
C SER A 150 1.35 21.09 2.55
#